data_AF-A0A3B9KLX9-F1
#
_entry.id   AF-A0A3B9KLX9-F1
#
_cell.length_a   1.000
_cell.length_b   1.000
_cell.length_c   1.000
_cell.angle_alpha   90.00
_cell.angle_beta   90.00
_cell.angle_gamma   90.00
#
_symmetry.space_group_name_H-M   'P 1'
#
loop_
_entity.id
_entity.type
_entity.pdbx_description
1 polymer ?
#
loop_
_entity_poly.entity_id
_entity_poly.type
_entity_poly.pdbx_seq_one_letter_code
_entity_poly.pdbx_strand_id
1 'polypeptide(L)'
;MNEILGKWAQIEGQPYPGLSFTFNEDGTYESAYEPMGITSSGTYKIEGDLIDMYQTEHTFGLLGGFVGRFAIEGKQLKLNLVAEGTHERPTDLSGAVIYEKVD
;
A
#
# COMPACT_ATOMS: atom_id res chain seq x y z
N MET A 1 9.46 -14.60 -7.01
CA MET A 1 9.17 -14.46 -5.57
C MET A 1 8.80 -13.00 -5.39
N ASN A 2 7.56 -12.67 -5.03
CA ASN A 2 7.15 -11.26 -4.91
C ASN A 2 7.76 -10.66 -3.65
N GLU A 3 8.72 -9.75 -3.79
CA GLU A 3 9.44 -9.16 -2.65
C GLU A 3 8.50 -8.36 -1.71
N ILE A 4 7.36 -7.91 -2.24
CA ILE A 4 6.33 -7.16 -1.49
C ILE A 4 5.59 -8.00 -0.45
N LEU A 5 5.67 -9.33 -0.50
CA LEU A 5 4.89 -10.20 0.38
C LEU A 5 5.23 -9.96 1.86
N GLY A 6 4.22 -10.05 2.71
CA GLY A 6 4.34 -9.83 4.14
C GLY A 6 3.84 -8.45 4.59
N LYS A 7 4.17 -8.10 5.83
CA LYS A 7 3.67 -6.90 6.50
C LYS A 7 4.67 -5.75 6.43
N TRP A 8 4.18 -4.55 6.17
CA TRP A 8 4.95 -3.31 6.07
C TRP A 8 4.24 -2.23 6.89
N ALA A 9 4.98 -1.45 7.68
CA ALA A 9 4.43 -0.37 8.49
C ALA A 9 5.07 0.96 8.14
N GLN A 10 4.26 2.01 8.03
CA GLN A 10 4.69 3.36 7.70
C GLN A 10 5.59 3.88 8.83
N ILE A 11 6.79 4.36 8.47
CA ILE A 11 7.77 4.85 9.43
C ILE A 11 7.34 6.18 10.08
N GLU A 12 7.98 6.54 11.19
CA GLU A 12 7.78 7.84 11.83
C GLU A 12 8.13 9.02 10.91
N GLY A 13 7.54 10.19 11.19
CA GLY A 13 7.79 11.42 10.42
C GLY A 13 6.95 11.58 9.15
N GLN A 14 6.04 10.64 8.87
CA GLN A 14 5.08 10.72 7.76
C GLN A 14 3.63 10.85 8.26
N PRO A 15 2.63 11.11 7.40
CA PRO A 15 1.27 11.47 7.83
C PRO A 15 0.56 10.45 8.73
N TYR A 16 0.80 9.14 8.54
CA TYR A 16 0.12 8.06 9.27
C TYR A 16 1.12 7.04 9.82
N PRO A 17 1.99 7.42 10.78
CA PRO A 17 3.02 6.52 11.28
C PRO A 17 2.37 5.30 11.95
N GLY A 18 2.79 4.11 11.56
CA GLY A 18 2.17 2.85 11.99
C GLY A 18 1.00 2.35 11.14
N LEU A 19 0.56 3.09 10.10
CA LEU A 19 -0.31 2.51 9.07
C LEU A 19 0.41 1.32 8.44
N SER A 20 -0.23 0.16 8.47
CA SER A 20 0.38 -1.07 7.97
C SER A 20 -0.38 -1.64 6.78
N PHE A 21 0.36 -2.28 5.87
CA PHE A 21 -0.15 -3.10 4.78
C PHE A 21 0.40 -4.52 4.92
N THR A 22 -0.46 -5.52 4.77
CA THR A 22 -0.08 -6.93 4.65
C THR A 22 -0.43 -7.39 3.24
N PHE A 23 0.56 -7.81 2.46
CA PHE A 23 0.38 -8.35 1.12
C PHE A 23 0.49 -9.86 1.12
N ASN A 24 -0.56 -10.54 0.68
CA ASN A 24 -0.68 -12.00 0.70
C ASN A 24 -0.35 -12.62 -0.66
N GLU A 25 0.06 -13.89 -0.67
CA GLU A 25 0.43 -14.62 -1.89
C GLU A 25 -0.74 -14.86 -2.86
N ASP A 26 -1.97 -14.84 -2.35
CA ASP A 26 -3.19 -15.04 -3.13
C ASP A 26 -3.66 -13.80 -3.91
N GLY A 27 -2.91 -12.69 -3.80
CA GLY A 27 -3.27 -11.41 -4.42
C GLY A 27 -4.24 -10.57 -3.60
N THR A 28 -4.46 -10.90 -2.33
CA THR A 28 -5.22 -10.05 -1.39
C THR A 28 -4.28 -9.18 -0.55
N TYR A 29 -4.80 -8.04 -0.10
CA TYR A 29 -4.10 -7.23 0.89
C TYR A 29 -5.03 -6.84 2.03
N GLU A 30 -4.42 -6.55 3.17
CA GLU A 30 -5.06 -5.96 4.33
C GLU A 30 -4.30 -4.68 4.70
N SER A 31 -5.00 -3.68 5.21
CA SER A 31 -4.36 -2.52 5.81
C SER A 31 -5.05 -2.15 7.12
N ALA A 32 -4.25 -1.64 8.06
CA ALA A 32 -4.71 -1.29 9.38
C ALA A 32 -3.97 -0.05 9.90
N TYR A 33 -4.74 0.88 10.46
CA TYR A 33 -4.25 2.01 11.22
C TYR A 33 -4.91 2.00 12.60
N GLU A 34 -4.26 1.29 13.53
CA GLU A 34 -4.73 1.08 14.90
C GLU A 34 -5.05 2.37 15.67
N PRO A 35 -4.26 3.46 15.57
CA PRO A 35 -4.55 4.70 16.30
C PRO A 35 -5.92 5.31 16.01
N MET A 36 -6.50 5.03 14.83
CA MET A 36 -7.84 5.49 14.44
C MET A 36 -8.86 4.35 14.33
N GLY A 37 -8.48 3.11 14.64
CA GLY A 37 -9.36 1.94 14.47
C GLY A 37 -9.81 1.72 13.02
N ILE A 38 -8.99 2.12 12.04
CA ILE A 38 -9.30 1.98 10.61
C ILE A 38 -8.70 0.68 10.10
N THR A 39 -9.51 -0.09 9.39
CA THR A 39 -9.10 -1.24 8.61
C THR A 39 -9.64 -1.17 7.20
N SER A 40 -8.91 -1.74 6.26
CA SER A 40 -9.39 -1.97 4.90
C SER A 40 -8.75 -3.20 4.29
N SER A 41 -9.38 -3.74 3.26
CA SER A 41 -8.89 -4.92 2.57
C SER A 41 -9.33 -4.88 1.11
N GLY A 42 -8.67 -5.71 0.31
CA GLY A 42 -8.97 -5.80 -1.10
C GLY A 42 -8.03 -6.73 -1.85
N THR A 43 -7.92 -6.49 -3.14
CA THR A 43 -7.02 -7.23 -4.02
C THR A 43 -5.93 -6.32 -4.57
N TYR A 44 -4.80 -6.91 -4.94
CA TYR A 44 -3.72 -6.19 -5.58
C TYR A 44 -3.12 -6.99 -6.74
N LYS A 45 -2.52 -6.29 -7.68
CA LYS A 45 -1.77 -6.85 -8.81
C LYS A 45 -0.47 -6.09 -9.00
N ILE A 46 0.57 -6.80 -9.42
CA ILE A 46 1.90 -6.25 -9.67
C ILE A 46 2.32 -6.59 -11.08
N GLU A 47 2.80 -5.59 -11.80
CA GLU A 47 3.38 -5.72 -13.13
C GLU A 47 4.67 -4.90 -13.18
N GLY A 48 5.82 -5.56 -13.00
CA GLY A 48 7.11 -4.89 -12.88
C GLY A 48 7.18 -4.03 -11.61
N ASP A 49 7.36 -2.72 -11.78
CA ASP A 49 7.37 -1.74 -10.69
C ASP A 49 6.01 -1.06 -10.46
N LEU A 50 4.98 -1.50 -11.19
CA LEU A 50 3.61 -1.01 -11.07
C LEU A 50 2.82 -1.84 -10.05
N ILE A 51 1.95 -1.17 -9.32
CA ILE A 51 0.99 -1.81 -8.41
C ILE A 51 -0.40 -1.22 -8.62
N ASP A 52 -1.38 -2.13 -8.67
CA ASP A 52 -2.80 -1.82 -8.77
C ASP A 52 -3.47 -2.44 -7.56
N MET A 53 -4.28 -1.66 -6.85
CA MET A 53 -4.99 -2.11 -5.66
C MET A 53 -6.47 -1.80 -5.85
N TYR A 54 -7.33 -2.72 -5.48
CA TYR A 54 -8.76 -2.55 -5.50
C TYR A 54 -9.31 -2.82 -4.11
N GLN A 55 -9.70 -1.74 -3.43
CA GLN A 55 -10.23 -1.76 -2.08
C GLN A 55 -11.71 -2.13 -2.10
N THR A 56 -12.03 -3.27 -1.51
CA THR A 56 -13.40 -3.81 -1.44
C THR A 56 -14.02 -3.67 -0.05
N GLU A 57 -13.20 -3.46 0.98
CA GLU A 57 -13.67 -3.22 2.34
C GLU A 57 -12.89 -2.06 2.96
N HIS A 58 -13.58 -1.20 3.70
CA HIS A 58 -12.97 -0.12 4.48
C HIS A 58 -13.94 0.32 5.60
N THR A 59 -13.44 0.59 6.80
CA THR A 59 -14.27 0.95 7.97
C THR A 59 -15.23 2.11 7.71
N PHE A 60 -14.81 3.11 6.92
CA PHE A 60 -15.63 4.26 6.53
C PHE A 60 -16.36 4.13 5.18
N GLY A 61 -16.40 2.93 4.58
CA GLY A 61 -17.07 2.70 3.29
C GLY A 61 -16.37 3.37 2.09
N LEU A 62 -15.11 3.76 2.24
CA LEU A 62 -14.29 4.28 1.14
C LEU A 62 -13.83 3.10 0.29
N LEU A 63 -14.46 2.87 -0.85
CA LEU A 63 -14.13 1.79 -1.78
C LEU A 63 -13.59 2.35 -3.09
N GLY A 64 -12.78 1.58 -3.82
CA GLY A 64 -12.29 2.00 -5.13
C GLY A 64 -10.92 1.46 -5.52
N GLY A 65 -10.49 1.84 -6.71
CA GLY A 65 -9.17 1.52 -7.26
C GLY A 65 -8.10 2.52 -6.83
N PHE A 66 -6.90 2.02 -6.60
CA PHE A 66 -5.69 2.80 -6.43
C PHE A 66 -4.64 2.27 -7.38
N VAL A 67 -3.93 3.18 -8.05
CA VAL A 67 -2.89 2.85 -9.02
C VAL A 67 -1.61 3.55 -8.62
N GLY A 68 -0.48 2.87 -8.83
CA GLY A 68 0.78 3.40 -8.34
C GLY A 68 2.02 2.70 -8.85
N ARG A 69 3.12 3.04 -8.19
CA ARG A 69 4.44 2.44 -8.32
C ARG A 69 4.99 2.09 -6.95
N PHE A 70 5.85 1.08 -6.93
CA PHE A 70 6.58 0.72 -5.72
C PHE A 70 8.01 0.33 -6.03
N ALA A 71 8.87 0.45 -5.02
CA ALA A 71 10.20 -0.14 -5.02
C ALA A 71 10.53 -0.69 -3.64
N ILE A 72 11.28 -1.77 -3.61
CA ILE A 72 11.74 -2.40 -2.36
C ILE A 72 13.26 -2.33 -2.35
N GLU A 73 13.78 -1.77 -1.26
CA GLU A 73 15.21 -1.61 -0.99
C GLU A 73 15.51 -2.27 0.36
N GLY A 74 15.84 -3.56 0.33
CA GLY A 74 16.08 -4.35 1.54
C GLY A 74 14.82 -4.50 2.39
N LYS A 75 14.79 -3.85 3.56
CA LYS A 75 13.63 -3.84 4.47
C LYS A 75 12.70 -2.62 4.27
N GLN A 76 12.97 -1.77 3.29
CA GLN A 76 12.14 -0.59 3.03
C GLN A 76 11.30 -0.77 1.77
N LEU A 77 10.02 -0.44 1.87
CA LEU A 77 9.08 -0.34 0.76
C LEU A 77 8.77 1.14 0.52
N LYS A 78 9.02 1.63 -0.69
CA LYS A 78 8.56 2.93 -1.18
C LYS A 78 7.30 2.68 -2.00
N LEU A 79 6.19 3.30 -1.64
CA LEU A 79 4.91 3.09 -2.29
C LEU A 79 4.26 4.44 -2.63
N ASN A 80 4.09 4.72 -3.92
CA ASN A 80 3.43 5.91 -4.42
C ASN A 80 2.10 5.51 -5.06
N LEU A 81 1.00 5.75 -4.36
CA LEU A 81 -0.36 5.38 -4.77
C LEU A 81 -1.24 6.61 -4.91
N VAL A 82 -2.09 6.60 -5.92
CA VAL A 82 -3.15 7.60 -6.10
C VAL A 82 -4.48 6.90 -6.37
N ALA A 83 -5.58 7.55 -6.01
CA ALA A 83 -6.92 7.06 -6.34
C ALA A 83 -7.12 7.04 -7.87
N GLU A 84 -7.49 5.88 -8.40
CA GLU A 84 -7.77 5.67 -9.81
C GLU A 84 -8.91 6.60 -10.28
N GLY A 85 -8.77 7.16 -11.47
CA GLY A 85 -9.76 8.09 -12.05
C GLY A 85 -9.75 9.51 -11.45
N THR A 86 -9.09 9.72 -10.31
CA THR A 86 -8.91 11.08 -9.73
C THR A 86 -7.58 11.69 -10.14
N HIS A 87 -6.52 10.89 -10.18
CA HIS A 87 -5.18 11.32 -10.56
C HIS A 87 -4.58 10.34 -11.58
N GLU A 88 -3.68 10.84 -12.41
CA GLU A 88 -2.87 9.99 -13.28
C GLU A 88 -1.90 9.15 -12.45
N ARG A 89 -1.62 7.93 -12.90
CA ARG A 89 -0.66 7.04 -12.24
C ARG A 89 0.70 7.75 -12.13
N PRO A 90 1.34 7.77 -10.94
CA PRO A 90 2.67 8.31 -10.76
C PRO A 90 3.68 7.73 -11.74
N THR A 91 4.54 8.59 -12.27
CA THR A 91 5.65 8.23 -13.16
C THR A 91 6.91 7.82 -12.40
N ASP A 92 6.99 8.16 -11.12
CA ASP A 92 8.14 7.94 -10.25
C ASP A 92 7.75 7.86 -8.76
N LEU A 93 8.75 7.74 -7.88
CA LEU A 93 8.59 7.55 -6.43
C LEU A 93 8.81 8.84 -5.62
N SER A 94 8.80 10.03 -6.23
CA SER A 94 9.04 11.30 -5.52
C SER A 94 7.98 11.61 -4.45
N GLY A 95 6.75 11.13 -4.62
CA GLY A 95 5.67 11.20 -3.65
C GLY A 95 5.46 9.94 -2.82
N ALA A 96 6.41 9.00 -2.85
CA ALA A 96 6.24 7.70 -2.19
C ALA A 96 6.20 7.84 -0.66
N VAL A 97 5.24 7.15 -0.08
CA VAL A 97 5.21 6.87 1.35
C VAL A 97 6.19 5.73 1.64
N ILE A 98 6.97 5.88 2.70
CA ILE A 98 8.00 4.91 3.10
C ILE A 98 7.46 3.99 4.19
N TYR A 99 7.62 2.68 4.00
CA TYR A 99 7.25 1.63 4.93
C TYR A 99 8.47 0.77 5.25
N GLU A 100 8.48 0.18 6.44
CA GLU A 100 9.48 -0.78 6.87
C GLU A 100 8.84 -2.15 7.08
N LYS A 101 9.57 -3.21 6.72
CA LYS A 101 9.11 -4.59 6.85
C LYS A 101 8.96 -4.94 8.34
N VAL A 102 7.80 -5.48 8.68
CA VAL A 102 7.50 -5.99 10.02
C VAL A 102 7.64 -7.51 9.97
N ASP A 103 8.64 -8.03 10.69
CA ASP A 103 8.91 -9.46 10.84
C ASP A 103 7.84 -10.15 11.72
#